data_AF-A0A4R4VKM0-F1
#
_entry.id   AF-A0A4R4VKM0-F1
#
_cell.length_a   1.000
_cell.length_b   1.000
_cell.length_c   1.000
_cell.angle_alpha   90.00
_cell.angle_beta   90.00
_cell.angle_gamma   90.00
#
_symmetry.space_group_name_H-M   'P 1'
#
loop_
_entity.id
_entity.type
_entity.pdbx_description
1 polymer ?
#
loop_
_entity_poly.entity_id
_entity_poly.type
_entity_poly.pdbx_seq_one_letter_code
_entity_poly.pdbx_strand_id
1 'polypeptide(L)'
;MVRQEIYALLCVYQAIRHLIATAAESAAIDPDRISFTRTVEAVRRHVSDEAALSPSALADLVDDVIYEITDPRHLLPETRRTHSFHREQRRSGRRFPKQRDRAKKPLPPRTKITLWLLDQRQPAEPDTPPDAAVHALPTPDNNVQELDNAA
;
A
#
# COMPACT_ATOMS: atom_id res chain seq x y z
N MET A 1 -8.12 7.08 -17.71
CA MET A 1 -8.59 5.67 -17.67
C MET A 1 -8.27 5.03 -16.32
N VAL A 2 -6.99 4.81 -15.95
CA VAL A 2 -6.58 4.19 -14.66
C VAL A 2 -7.30 4.71 -13.39
N ARG A 3 -7.51 6.03 -13.28
CA ARG A 3 -8.21 6.61 -12.12
C ARG A 3 -9.64 6.07 -11.94
N GLN A 4 -10.39 5.90 -13.04
CA GLN A 4 -11.76 5.40 -12.98
C GLN A 4 -11.80 3.95 -12.53
N GLU A 5 -10.84 3.13 -12.97
CA GLU A 5 -10.73 1.72 -12.57
C GLU A 5 -10.43 1.57 -11.07
N ILE A 6 -9.53 2.41 -10.54
CA ILE A 6 -9.22 2.41 -9.11
C ILE A 6 -10.47 2.80 -8.29
N TYR A 7 -11.18 3.85 -8.70
CA TYR A 7 -12.42 4.23 -8.01
C TYR A 7 -13.50 3.14 -8.13
N ALA A 8 -13.64 2.50 -9.29
CA ALA A 8 -14.58 1.40 -9.47
C ALA A 8 -14.26 0.24 -8.51
N LEU A 9 -12.99 -0.15 -8.40
CA LEU A 9 -12.56 -1.22 -7.50
C LEU A 9 -12.81 -0.86 -6.03
N LEU A 10 -12.56 0.39 -5.63
CA LEU A 10 -12.86 0.89 -4.29
C LEU A 10 -14.37 0.92 -4.01
N CYS A 11 -15.18 1.37 -4.97
CA CYS A 11 -16.64 1.37 -4.85
C CYS A 11 -17.18 -0.05 -4.67
N VAL A 12 -16.72 -1.01 -5.46
CA VAL A 12 -17.13 -2.43 -5.33
C VAL A 12 -16.70 -2.98 -3.97
N TYR A 13 -15.47 -2.71 -3.53
CA TYR A 13 -15.01 -3.13 -2.21
C TYR A 13 -15.90 -2.59 -1.08
N GLN A 14 -16.22 -1.30 -1.12
CA GLN A 14 -17.05 -0.68 -0.09
C GLN A 14 -18.50 -1.14 -0.16
N ALA A 15 -19.06 -1.35 -1.36
CA ALA A 15 -20.40 -1.91 -1.52
C ALA A 15 -20.51 -3.29 -0.89
N ILE A 16 -19.54 -4.18 -1.13
CA ILE A 16 -19.51 -5.52 -0.54
C ILE A 16 -19.33 -5.45 0.99
N ARG A 17 -18.49 -4.53 1.49
CA ARG A 17 -18.33 -4.34 2.95
C ARG A 17 -19.62 -3.84 3.60
N HIS A 18 -20.33 -2.92 2.97
CA HIS A 18 -21.60 -2.42 3.46
C HIS A 18 -22.69 -3.50 3.43
N LEU A 19 -22.72 -4.32 2.36
CA LEU A 19 -23.62 -5.48 2.25
C LEU A 19 -23.39 -6.49 3.38
N ILE A 20 -22.13 -6.79 3.71
CA ILE A 20 -21.81 -7.68 4.84
C ILE A 20 -22.28 -7.09 6.17
N ALA A 21 -22.05 -5.79 6.40
CA ALA A 21 -22.44 -5.13 7.64
C ALA A 21 -23.97 -5.12 7.83
N THR A 22 -24.71 -4.80 6.77
CA THR A 22 -26.18 -4.78 6.77
C THR A 22 -26.78 -6.17 6.95
N ALA A 23 -26.24 -7.19 6.28
CA ALA A 23 -26.66 -8.58 6.49
C ALA A 23 -26.40 -9.05 7.92
N ALA A 24 -25.20 -8.78 8.46
CA ALA A 24 -24.83 -9.13 9.81
C ALA A 24 -25.76 -8.46 10.85
N GLU A 25 -26.09 -7.19 10.64
CA GLU A 25 -27.05 -6.44 11.47
C GLU A 25 -28.45 -7.07 11.40
N SER A 26 -28.95 -7.39 10.20
CA SER A 26 -30.28 -8.02 10.04
C SER A 26 -30.39 -9.41 10.69
N ALA A 27 -29.27 -10.12 10.78
CA ALA A 27 -29.21 -11.49 11.28
C ALA A 27 -28.78 -11.58 12.76
N ALA A 28 -28.37 -10.46 13.37
CA ALA A 28 -27.73 -10.41 14.67
C ALA A 28 -26.49 -11.34 14.80
N ILE A 29 -25.67 -11.39 13.74
CA ILE A 29 -24.46 -12.22 13.66
C ILE A 29 -23.23 -11.31 13.68
N ASP A 30 -22.12 -11.78 14.26
CA ASP A 30 -20.84 -11.09 14.15
C ASP A 30 -20.43 -10.96 12.65
N PRO A 31 -20.23 -9.75 12.10
CA PRO A 31 -19.88 -9.55 10.69
C PRO A 31 -18.58 -10.27 10.29
N ASP A 32 -17.70 -10.56 11.24
CA ASP A 32 -16.47 -11.32 11.00
C ASP A 32 -16.71 -12.81 10.71
N ARG A 33 -17.93 -13.30 10.94
CA ARG A 33 -18.37 -14.66 10.56
C ARG A 33 -18.77 -14.76 9.09
N ILE A 34 -19.01 -13.65 8.40
CA ILE A 34 -19.39 -13.65 6.99
C ILE A 34 -18.11 -13.54 6.14
N SER A 35 -17.89 -14.54 5.26
CA SER A 35 -16.70 -14.56 4.40
C SER A 35 -16.80 -13.54 3.28
N PHE A 36 -15.81 -12.65 3.17
CA PHE A 36 -15.73 -11.66 2.10
C PHE A 36 -15.68 -12.32 0.71
N THR A 37 -14.80 -13.31 0.53
CA THR A 37 -14.65 -14.03 -0.75
C THR A 37 -15.95 -14.71 -1.16
N ARG A 38 -16.65 -15.31 -0.18
CA ARG A 38 -17.93 -15.94 -0.45
C ARG A 38 -19.02 -14.95 -0.85
N THR A 39 -19.03 -13.78 -0.20
CA THR A 39 -19.96 -12.69 -0.56
C THR A 39 -19.71 -12.23 -1.99
N VAL A 40 -18.44 -12.09 -2.41
CA VAL A 40 -18.09 -11.78 -3.80
C VAL A 40 -18.63 -12.85 -4.77
N GLU A 41 -18.49 -14.12 -4.43
CA GLU A 41 -19.00 -15.23 -5.25
C GLU A 41 -20.53 -15.25 -5.32
N ALA A 42 -21.22 -14.95 -4.22
CA ALA A 42 -22.67 -14.81 -4.18
C ALA A 42 -23.14 -13.67 -5.08
N VAL A 43 -22.62 -12.46 -4.88
CA VAL A 43 -22.96 -11.28 -5.71
C VAL A 43 -22.70 -11.56 -7.19
N ARG A 44 -21.56 -12.19 -7.53
CA ARG A 44 -21.24 -12.53 -8.92
C ARG A 44 -22.24 -13.50 -9.55
N ARG A 45 -22.73 -14.50 -8.82
CA ARG A 45 -23.73 -15.44 -9.32
C ARG A 45 -25.03 -14.74 -9.66
N HIS A 46 -25.50 -13.86 -8.78
CA HIS A 46 -26.77 -13.18 -8.98
C HIS A 46 -26.69 -12.04 -10.03
N VAL A 47 -25.55 -11.37 -10.14
CA VAL A 47 -25.33 -10.29 -11.15
C VAL A 47 -25.12 -10.84 -12.56
N SER A 48 -24.80 -12.12 -12.72
CA SER A 48 -24.58 -12.73 -14.05
C SER A 48 -25.87 -12.91 -14.87
N ASP A 49 -27.05 -12.71 -14.25
CA ASP A 49 -28.32 -12.68 -14.97
C ASP A 49 -28.55 -11.29 -15.57
N GLU A 50 -28.75 -11.22 -16.89
CA GLU A 50 -28.99 -10.02 -17.69
C GLU A 50 -30.13 -9.11 -17.14
N ALA A 51 -31.00 -9.66 -16.29
CA ALA A 51 -32.10 -8.97 -15.63
C ALA A 51 -31.68 -8.10 -14.41
N ALA A 52 -30.45 -8.22 -13.92
CA ALA A 52 -29.98 -7.58 -12.67
C ALA A 52 -29.75 -6.06 -12.77
N LEU A 53 -29.97 -5.44 -13.94
CA LEU A 53 -29.78 -4.00 -14.15
C LEU A 53 -31.03 -3.15 -13.90
N SER A 54 -32.18 -3.78 -13.62
CA SER A 54 -33.37 -3.06 -13.15
C SER A 54 -33.25 -2.75 -11.64
N PRO A 55 -33.66 -1.56 -11.16
CA PRO A 55 -33.65 -1.24 -9.73
C PRO A 55 -34.46 -2.22 -8.87
N SER A 56 -35.57 -2.75 -9.39
CA SER A 56 -36.40 -3.72 -8.67
C SER A 56 -35.71 -5.09 -8.56
N ALA A 57 -35.13 -5.56 -9.67
CA ALA A 57 -34.39 -6.82 -9.71
C ALA A 57 -33.14 -6.76 -8.80
N LEU A 58 -32.53 -5.59 -8.67
CA LEU A 58 -31.41 -5.38 -7.75
C LEU A 58 -31.82 -5.51 -6.29
N ALA A 59 -33.03 -5.06 -5.91
CA ALA A 59 -33.51 -5.21 -4.55
C ALA A 59 -33.75 -6.69 -4.20
N ASP A 60 -34.44 -7.42 -5.08
CA ASP A 60 -34.67 -8.87 -4.91
C ASP A 60 -33.34 -9.64 -4.82
N LEU A 61 -32.38 -9.28 -5.68
CA LEU A 61 -31.02 -9.84 -5.66
C LEU A 61 -30.29 -9.57 -4.35
N VAL A 62 -30.41 -8.36 -3.80
CA VAL A 62 -29.78 -8.02 -2.52
C VAL A 62 -30.37 -8.87 -1.41
N ASP A 63 -31.68 -9.06 -1.38
CA ASP A 63 -32.34 -9.92 -0.39
C ASP A 63 -31.90 -11.39 -0.53
N ASP A 64 -31.80 -11.90 -1.75
CA ASP A 64 -31.28 -13.26 -2.03
C ASP A 64 -29.82 -13.42 -1.58
N VAL A 65 -28.97 -12.41 -1.83
CA VAL A 65 -27.58 -12.40 -1.36
C VAL A 65 -27.52 -12.34 0.16
N ILE A 66 -28.31 -11.47 0.80
CA ILE A 66 -28.37 -11.33 2.26
C ILE A 66 -28.77 -12.67 2.87
N TYR A 67 -29.82 -13.32 2.35
CA TYR A 67 -30.24 -14.64 2.78
C TYR A 67 -29.11 -15.67 2.64
N GLU A 68 -28.44 -15.69 1.49
CA GLU A 68 -27.37 -16.64 1.22
C GLU A 68 -26.15 -16.45 2.13
N ILE A 69 -25.68 -15.21 2.34
CA ILE A 69 -24.48 -14.95 3.15
C ILE A 69 -24.73 -15.09 4.65
N THR A 70 -26.00 -15.01 5.06
CA THR A 70 -26.45 -15.20 6.45
C THR A 70 -26.68 -16.67 6.78
N ASP A 71 -26.87 -17.54 5.78
CA ASP A 71 -27.18 -18.96 5.99
C ASP A 71 -26.13 -19.62 6.90
N PRO A 72 -26.53 -20.34 7.98
CA PRO A 72 -25.61 -20.93 8.93
C PRO A 72 -24.59 -21.91 8.31
N ARG A 73 -24.91 -22.54 7.17
CA ARG A 73 -23.97 -23.43 6.47
C ARG A 73 -22.83 -22.66 5.82
N HIS A 74 -23.01 -21.34 5.68
CA HIS A 74 -22.12 -20.46 4.94
C HIS A 74 -21.23 -19.58 5.81
N LEU A 75 -21.52 -19.55 7.11
CA LEU A 75 -20.77 -18.79 8.10
C LEU A 75 -19.45 -19.49 8.43
N LEU A 76 -18.43 -18.66 8.71
CA LEU A 76 -17.22 -19.12 9.36
C LEU A 76 -17.54 -19.66 10.77
N PRO A 77 -16.73 -20.60 11.28
CA PRO A 77 -16.89 -21.11 12.63
C PRO A 77 -16.84 -19.96 13.65
N GLU A 78 -17.72 -20.03 14.66
CA GLU A 78 -17.82 -19.03 15.74
C GLU A 78 -16.50 -18.81 16.45
N THR A 79 -15.74 -19.89 16.64
CA THR A 79 -14.42 -19.81 17.26
C THR A 79 -13.35 -19.57 16.21
N ARG A 80 -12.96 -18.30 16.03
CA ARG A 80 -11.73 -17.96 15.29
C ARG A 80 -10.56 -18.58 16.03
N ARG A 81 -9.89 -19.55 15.41
CA ARG A 81 -8.57 -20.00 15.88
C ARG A 81 -7.59 -18.86 15.63
N THR A 82 -7.45 -17.97 16.60
CA THR A 82 -6.43 -16.92 16.55
C THR A 82 -5.09 -17.60 16.43
N HIS A 83 -4.45 -17.47 15.26
CA HIS A 83 -3.10 -17.95 15.08
C HIS A 83 -2.17 -17.01 15.87
N SER A 84 -2.01 -17.31 17.16
CA SER A 84 -1.24 -16.52 18.12
C SER A 84 0.27 -16.60 17.87
N PHE A 85 0.73 -17.56 17.06
CA PHE A 85 2.12 -17.71 16.73
C PHE A 85 2.46 -16.90 15.48
N HIS A 86 3.47 -16.04 15.52
CA HIS A 86 3.98 -15.42 14.30
C HIS A 86 4.47 -16.52 13.34
N ARG A 87 4.23 -16.37 12.03
CA ARG A 87 4.74 -17.32 11.03
C ARG A 87 6.27 -17.28 11.04
N GLU A 88 6.88 -18.22 11.76
CA GLU A 88 8.32 -18.42 11.71
C GLU A 88 8.66 -19.15 10.41
N GLN A 89 9.22 -18.41 9.46
CA GLN A 89 9.79 -19.03 8.27
C GLN A 89 11.02 -19.82 8.72
N ARG A 90 10.87 -21.13 8.88
CA ARG A 90 11.98 -22.06 9.15
C ARG A 90 13.03 -21.82 8.07
N ARG A 91 14.10 -21.12 8.43
CA ARG A 91 15.27 -21.01 7.55
C ARG A 91 15.77 -22.43 7.37
N SER A 92 15.96 -22.86 6.13
CA SER A 92 16.56 -24.16 5.85
C SER A 92 17.95 -24.17 6.49
N GLY A 93 18.08 -24.76 7.66
CA GLY A 93 19.37 -25.07 8.24
C GLY A 93 20.13 -25.97 7.28
N ARG A 94 21.43 -25.76 7.13
CA ARG A 94 22.25 -26.71 6.37
C ARG A 94 22.13 -28.07 7.07
N ARG A 95 21.79 -29.12 6.33
CA ARG A 95 21.76 -30.51 6.84
C ARG A 95 23.13 -30.99 7.36
N PHE A 96 24.19 -30.30 6.95
CA PHE A 96 25.57 -30.65 7.31
C PHE A 96 26.27 -29.46 7.96
N PRO A 97 27.18 -29.70 8.93
CA PRO A 97 27.96 -28.65 9.54
C PRO A 97 28.78 -27.92 8.47
N LYS A 98 28.87 -26.58 8.60
CA LYS A 98 29.77 -25.78 7.75
C LYS A 98 31.20 -26.28 8.01
N GLN A 99 31.85 -26.84 6.99
CA GLN A 99 33.26 -27.17 7.04
C GLN A 99 34.02 -25.90 7.45
N ARG A 100 34.66 -25.92 8.63
CA ARG A 100 35.52 -24.82 9.08
C ARG A 100 36.69 -24.76 8.10
N ASP A 101 37.11 -23.55 7.73
CA ASP A 101 38.16 -23.27 6.74
C ASP A 101 39.57 -23.72 7.21
N ARG A 102 39.72 -24.95 7.70
CA ARG A 102 41.02 -25.59 7.85
C ARG A 102 41.45 -26.07 6.47
N ALA A 103 42.33 -25.27 5.87
CA ALA A 103 43.10 -25.52 4.68
C ALA A 103 42.35 -25.54 3.33
N LYS A 104 41.83 -24.36 2.92
CA LYS A 104 41.98 -23.97 1.52
C LYS A 104 43.20 -23.05 1.45
N LYS A 105 44.36 -23.60 1.08
CA LYS A 105 45.49 -22.76 0.67
C LYS A 105 44.99 -21.96 -0.56
N PRO A 106 45.03 -20.62 -0.58
CA PRO A 106 44.66 -19.90 -1.78
C PRO A 106 45.57 -20.36 -2.90
N LEU A 107 45.00 -20.77 -4.04
CA LEU A 107 45.81 -21.00 -5.23
C LEU A 107 46.54 -19.69 -5.56
N PRO A 108 47.80 -19.75 -6.05
CA PRO A 108 48.51 -18.54 -6.44
C PRO A 108 47.67 -17.78 -7.47
N PRO A 109 47.46 -16.46 -7.29
CA PRO A 109 46.58 -15.69 -8.15
C PRO A 109 47.13 -15.69 -9.58
N ARG A 110 46.47 -16.39 -10.52
CA ARG A 110 46.85 -16.36 -11.95
C ARG A 110 46.55 -15.02 -12.63
N THR A 111 45.86 -14.11 -11.96
CA THR A 111 45.56 -12.78 -12.48
C THR A 111 45.55 -11.77 -11.33
N LYS A 112 46.38 -10.73 -11.42
CA LYS A 112 46.24 -9.52 -10.60
C LYS A 112 45.27 -8.59 -11.32
N ILE A 113 44.15 -8.26 -10.68
CA ILE A 113 43.25 -7.21 -11.16
C ILE A 113 43.46 -6.00 -10.26
N THR A 114 43.91 -4.89 -10.84
CA THR A 114 43.98 -3.61 -10.15
C THR A 114 42.69 -2.86 -10.43
N LEU A 115 41.92 -2.60 -9.38
CA LEU A 115 40.72 -1.77 -9.46
C LEU A 115 41.08 -0.39 -8.92
N TRP A 116 40.92 0.64 -9.76
CA TRP A 116 40.95 2.02 -9.31
C TRP A 116 39.56 2.36 -8.78
N LEU A 117 39.47 2.68 -7.49
CA LEU A 117 38.28 3.26 -6.92
C LEU A 117 38.30 4.76 -7.25
N LEU A 118 37.43 5.19 -8.16
CA LEU A 118 37.26 6.60 -8.46
C LEU A 118 36.45 7.21 -7.31
N ASP A 119 37.12 7.90 -6.40
CA ASP A 119 36.45 8.68 -5.36
C ASP A 119 35.71 9.85 -6.01
N GLN A 120 34.39 9.82 -5.93
CA GLN A 120 33.50 10.88 -6.41
C GLN A 120 32.90 11.66 -5.23
N ARG A 121 33.61 11.74 -4.10
CA ARG A 121 33.35 12.79 -3.11
C ARG A 121 34.28 13.97 -3.34
N GLN A 122 33.72 14.98 -3.99
CA GLN A 122 34.21 16.34 -3.85
C GLN A 122 34.17 16.70 -2.35
N PRO A 123 35.31 17.08 -1.73
CA PRO A 123 35.31 17.50 -0.34
C PRO A 123 34.45 18.76 -0.21
N ALA A 124 33.53 18.73 0.76
CA ALA A 124 32.77 19.89 1.18
C ALA A 124 33.74 21.01 1.58
N GLU A 125 33.57 22.19 0.98
CA GLU A 125 34.21 23.41 1.49
C GLU A 125 33.84 23.58 2.98
N PRO A 126 34.81 23.87 3.85
CA PRO A 126 34.52 24.12 5.26
C PRO A 126 33.78 25.45 5.43
N ASP A 127 32.68 25.37 6.18
CA ASP A 127 31.88 26.50 6.67
C ASP A 127 32.75 27.68 7.11
N THR A 128 32.62 28.82 6.42
CA THR A 128 33.05 30.11 6.94
C THR A 128 31.86 30.75 7.66
N PRO A 129 31.96 31.11 8.96
CA PRO A 129 30.88 31.73 9.72
C PRO A 129 30.48 33.13 9.22
N PRO A 130 29.28 33.62 9.61
CA PRO A 130 28.59 34.73 8.95
C PRO A 130 28.94 36.06 9.63
N ASP A 131 29.97 36.77 9.16
CA ASP A 131 30.17 38.20 9.49
C ASP A 131 31.40 38.74 8.77
N ALA A 132 31.25 39.12 7.50
CA ALA A 132 32.03 40.20 6.87
C ALA A 132 31.70 40.30 5.38
N ALA A 133 31.51 41.55 4.92
CA ALA A 133 31.74 41.98 3.54
C ALA A 133 30.58 41.93 2.52
N VAL A 134 29.35 42.30 2.91
CA VAL A 134 28.38 42.86 1.92
C VAL A 134 27.65 44.10 2.47
N HIS A 135 28.42 45.07 2.96
CA HIS A 135 27.99 46.47 3.02
C HIS A 135 29.03 47.32 2.30
N ALA A 136 28.88 47.45 0.98
CA ALA A 136 29.33 48.61 0.21
C ALA A 136 28.59 48.61 -1.13
N LEU A 137 27.53 49.41 -1.17
CA LEU A 137 26.90 49.89 -2.41
C LEU A 137 27.95 50.68 -3.23
N PRO A 138 27.75 50.86 -4.54
CA PRO A 138 27.08 52.11 -4.90
C PRO A 138 26.03 51.94 -6.00
N THR A 139 25.02 52.79 -5.83
CA THR A 139 23.88 53.11 -6.68
C THR A 139 24.30 53.31 -8.14
N PRO A 140 23.36 53.10 -9.08
CA PRO A 140 22.96 54.26 -9.86
C PRO A 140 21.45 54.51 -9.83
N ASP A 141 21.14 55.81 -9.74
CA ASP A 141 19.82 56.42 -9.80
C ASP A 141 19.04 56.02 -11.06
N ASN A 142 17.81 55.54 -10.85
CA ASN A 142 16.63 55.95 -11.64
C ASN A 142 15.40 55.15 -11.21
N ASN A 143 14.53 55.73 -10.39
CA ASN A 143 13.16 55.87 -10.83
C ASN A 143 12.45 56.99 -10.09
N VAL A 144 11.89 57.88 -10.89
CA VAL A 144 11.00 58.97 -10.51
C VAL A 144 9.70 58.39 -9.97
N GLN A 145 9.29 58.80 -8.78
CA GLN A 145 7.89 58.88 -8.37
C GLN A 145 7.78 59.64 -7.05
N GLU A 146 7.47 60.94 -7.14
CA GLU A 146 6.79 61.65 -6.07
C GLU A 146 5.47 62.17 -6.66
N LEU A 147 4.39 61.68 -6.06
CA LEU A 147 3.03 62.12 -6.29
C LEU A 147 2.86 63.46 -5.58
N ASP A 148 2.24 64.45 -6.23
CA ASP A 148 1.34 65.31 -5.46
C ASP A 148 0.17 65.86 -6.28
N ASN A 149 -0.96 65.82 -5.59
CA ASN A 149 -2.27 66.32 -5.99
C ASN A 149 -2.38 67.84 -5.77
N ALA A 150 -3.36 68.41 -6.46
CA ALA A 150 -4.16 69.59 -6.09
C ALA A 150 -3.51 70.99 -6.18
N ALA A 151 -3.84 71.71 -7.25
CA ALA A 151 -4.73 72.89 -7.26
C ALA A 151 -4.65 73.62 -8.62
#